data_AF-A0ABD6E4Y8-F1
#
_entry.id   AF-A0ABD6E4Y8-F1
#
_cell.length_a   1.000
_cell.length_b   1.000
_cell.length_c   1.000
_cell.angle_alpha   90.00
_cell.angle_beta   90.00
_cell.angle_gamma   90.00
#
_symmetry.space_group_name_H-M   'P 1'
#
loop_
_entity.id
_entity.type
_entity.pdbx_description
1 polymer ?
#
loop_
_entity_poly.entity_id
_entity_poly.type
_entity_poly.pdbx_seq_one_letter_code
_entity_poly.pdbx_strand_id
1 'polypeptide(L)'
;MCSHGHNGGCGDEVANVVGAFEGSVYAMNAFIDTSRVTVLNETIDGSGVKVFKSWDRKCSREEFVESDVDEELLFNIPFTAHVKLTGILFVGDMDGTHPSRLKIFKDRPSMSFADAETAIPDQEMAIKQDSVGEIDYPLKVSKFSNVSCISLYFPSNFGADQTRLYYIGLRGEYQCDFRQAVTIANYEARPMADDHKAEHREQVFKDVC
;
A
#
# COMPACT_ATOMS: atom_id res chain seq x y z
N MET A 1 54.34 34.54 1.39
CA MET A 1 53.83 33.19 1.65
C MET A 1 52.47 33.08 0.99
N CYS A 2 52.40 32.29 -0.07
CA CYS A 2 51.20 32.02 -0.84
C CYS A 2 50.43 30.87 -0.17
N SER A 3 49.11 31.00 0.00
CA SER A 3 48.10 29.97 -0.31
C SER A 3 46.73 30.42 0.20
N HIS A 4 45.83 30.79 -0.71
CA HIS A 4 44.38 30.86 -0.47
C HIS A 4 43.75 29.82 -1.38
N GLY A 5 43.12 28.79 -0.80
CA GLY A 5 42.51 27.69 -1.52
C GLY A 5 41.14 27.30 -0.95
N HIS A 6 40.23 26.97 -1.88
CA HIS A 6 38.89 26.38 -1.77
C HIS A 6 37.78 27.34 -1.29
N ASN A 7 36.97 27.98 -2.14
CA ASN A 7 36.18 27.54 -3.29
C ASN A 7 35.28 26.31 -3.04
N GLY A 8 34.09 26.61 -2.51
CA GLY A 8 32.79 26.22 -3.10
C GLY A 8 32.55 24.74 -3.38
N GLY A 9 31.91 24.05 -2.43
CA GLY A 9 31.18 22.80 -2.69
C GLY A 9 29.76 22.92 -2.12
N CYS A 10 28.78 23.10 -3.01
CA CYS A 10 27.35 22.94 -2.70
C CYS A 10 27.13 21.48 -2.30
N GLY A 11 26.76 21.25 -1.04
CA GLY A 11 26.05 20.03 -0.66
C GLY A 11 24.57 20.28 -0.88
N ASP A 12 23.96 19.55 -1.82
CA ASP A 12 22.52 19.48 -2.00
C ASP A 12 21.86 19.17 -0.65
N GLU A 13 21.23 20.18 -0.06
CA GLU A 13 20.24 20.01 0.97
C GLU A 13 19.03 19.40 0.27
N VAL A 14 18.94 18.07 0.29
CA VAL A 14 17.75 17.35 -0.16
C VAL A 14 16.55 17.91 0.60
N ALA A 15 15.75 18.67 -0.13
CA ALA A 15 14.56 19.33 0.34
C ALA A 15 13.68 18.32 1.06
N ASN A 16 13.59 18.45 2.38
CA ASN A 16 12.54 17.79 3.16
C ASN A 16 11.25 18.54 2.87
N VAL A 17 10.65 18.26 1.70
CA VAL A 17 9.31 18.70 1.34
C VAL A 17 8.34 17.86 2.16
N VAL A 18 8.20 18.18 3.44
CA VAL A 18 7.18 17.60 4.32
C VAL A 18 6.38 18.75 4.90
N GLY A 19 5.57 19.33 4.03
CA GLY A 19 4.71 20.47 4.36
C GLY A 19 3.45 20.50 3.52
N ALA A 20 3.01 19.36 3.00
CA ALA A 20 1.78 19.25 2.23
C ALA A 20 0.77 18.42 3.05
N PHE A 21 -0.15 19.10 3.73
CA PHE A 21 -1.41 18.58 4.29
C PHE A 21 -1.36 17.08 4.68
N GLU A 22 -0.64 16.76 5.77
CA GLU A 22 -0.33 15.38 6.19
C GLU A 22 -1.56 14.46 6.31
N GLY A 23 -2.74 15.01 6.64
CA GLY A 23 -3.96 14.22 6.76
C GLY A 23 -4.47 13.61 5.46
N SER A 24 -4.24 14.25 4.31
CA SER A 24 -4.70 13.74 3.01
C SER A 24 -3.90 12.53 2.50
N VAL A 25 -2.74 12.29 3.11
CA VAL A 25 -1.74 11.38 2.60
C VAL A 25 -1.96 9.95 3.15
N TYR A 26 -2.64 9.82 4.31
CA TYR A 26 -2.99 8.54 4.94
C TYR A 26 -4.45 8.13 4.69
N ALA A 27 -4.90 8.25 3.44
CA ALA A 27 -6.28 7.94 3.05
C ALA A 27 -6.55 6.43 2.86
N MET A 28 -5.52 5.58 2.89
CA MET A 28 -5.68 4.17 2.51
C MET A 28 -6.52 3.36 3.50
N ASN A 29 -6.64 3.83 4.74
CA ASN A 29 -7.50 3.22 5.75
C ASN A 29 -8.97 3.14 5.30
N ALA A 30 -9.43 4.06 4.44
CA ALA A 30 -10.80 4.06 3.91
C ALA A 30 -11.06 2.94 2.87
N PHE A 31 -10.01 2.35 2.30
CA PHE A 31 -10.10 1.28 1.30
C PHE A 31 -9.79 -0.10 1.89
N ILE A 32 -9.64 -0.19 3.21
CA ILE A 32 -9.49 -1.47 3.93
C ILE A 32 -10.87 -2.11 4.01
N ASP A 33 -10.95 -3.40 3.70
CA ASP A 33 -12.16 -4.19 3.92
C ASP A 33 -12.20 -4.66 5.38
N THR A 34 -12.69 -3.77 6.25
CA THR A 34 -12.77 -4.00 7.71
C THR A 34 -13.55 -5.25 8.10
N SER A 35 -14.45 -5.75 7.23
CA SER A 35 -15.23 -6.96 7.48
C SER A 35 -14.42 -8.24 7.36
N ARG A 36 -13.31 -8.20 6.62
CA ARG A 36 -12.41 -9.33 6.36
C ARG A 36 -11.04 -9.18 7.02
N VAL A 37 -10.79 -8.08 7.73
CA VAL A 37 -9.57 -7.92 8.53
C VAL A 37 -9.57 -8.99 9.62
N THR A 38 -8.46 -9.71 9.73
CA THR A 38 -8.23 -10.62 10.85
C THR A 38 -7.00 -10.19 11.62
N VAL A 39 -7.11 -10.20 12.95
CA VAL A 39 -6.02 -9.88 13.85
C VAL A 39 -5.82 -11.07 14.77
N LEU A 40 -4.58 -11.54 14.88
CA LEU A 40 -4.22 -12.65 15.75
C LEU A 40 -3.55 -12.11 17.01
N ASN A 41 -3.85 -12.78 18.13
CA ASN A 41 -3.39 -12.44 19.47
C ASN A 41 -3.87 -11.07 19.99
N GLU A 42 -5.05 -10.59 19.55
CA GLU A 42 -5.68 -9.41 20.18
C GLU A 42 -6.45 -9.82 21.45
N THR A 43 -6.35 -9.03 22.54
CA THR A 43 -7.05 -9.28 23.81
C THR A 43 -8.57 -9.20 23.66
N ILE A 44 -9.05 -8.28 22.82
CA ILE A 44 -10.46 -8.06 22.57
C ILE A 44 -10.71 -8.26 21.07
N ASP A 45 -11.49 -9.28 20.73
CA ASP A 45 -11.88 -9.57 19.36
C ASP A 45 -12.44 -8.33 18.64
N GLY A 46 -11.84 -7.99 17.50
CA GLY A 46 -12.23 -6.84 16.68
C GLY A 46 -11.70 -5.49 17.18
N SER A 47 -10.82 -5.45 18.18
CA SER A 47 -10.14 -4.23 18.62
C SER A 47 -9.11 -3.73 17.61
N GLY A 48 -8.39 -4.65 16.96
CA GLY A 48 -7.40 -4.36 15.93
C GLY A 48 -7.98 -3.79 14.64
N VAL A 49 -9.28 -3.92 14.39
CA VAL A 49 -9.92 -3.21 13.27
C VAL A 49 -10.10 -1.72 13.60
N LYS A 50 -10.30 -1.36 14.87
CA LYS A 50 -10.59 0.01 15.31
C LYS A 50 -9.38 0.94 15.26
N VAL A 51 -8.16 0.38 15.19
CA VAL A 51 -6.93 1.19 15.03
C VAL A 51 -6.78 1.76 13.61
N PHE A 52 -7.51 1.24 12.62
CA PHE A 52 -7.61 1.81 11.26
C PHE A 52 -8.64 2.94 11.18
N LYS A 53 -8.50 3.92 12.08
CA LYS A 53 -9.36 5.12 12.12
C LYS A 53 -8.84 6.21 11.18
N SER A 54 -9.58 7.31 11.08
CA SER A 54 -9.18 8.50 10.31
C SER A 54 -8.00 9.21 10.95
N TRP A 55 -7.19 9.88 10.13
CA TRP A 55 -6.00 10.63 10.56
C TRP A 55 -6.29 11.61 11.70
N ASP A 56 -7.42 12.32 11.68
CA ASP A 56 -7.80 13.28 12.71
C ASP A 56 -7.96 12.66 14.11
N ARG A 57 -8.24 11.36 14.17
CA ARG A 57 -8.38 10.60 15.43
C ARG A 57 -7.10 9.85 15.81
N LYS A 58 -5.97 10.03 15.12
CA LYS A 58 -4.72 9.27 15.38
C LYS A 58 -4.23 9.36 16.84
N CYS A 59 -4.41 10.52 17.47
CA CYS A 59 -4.03 10.76 18.87
C CYS A 59 -5.10 10.31 19.89
N SER A 60 -6.27 9.86 19.44
CA SER A 60 -7.31 9.36 20.35
C SER A 60 -6.85 8.02 20.95
N ARG A 61 -6.94 7.92 22.28
CA ARG A 61 -6.61 6.73 23.07
C ARG A 61 -7.83 5.86 23.41
N GLU A 62 -9.01 6.22 22.88
CA GLU A 62 -10.27 5.49 23.13
C GLU A 62 -10.27 4.11 22.47
N GLU A 63 -9.68 4.02 21.28
CA GLU A 63 -9.63 2.82 20.46
C GLU A 63 -8.18 2.39 20.31
N PHE A 64 -7.89 1.20 20.80
CA PHE A 64 -6.57 0.56 20.77
C PHE A 64 -6.72 -0.95 20.60
N VAL A 65 -5.62 -1.57 20.21
CA VAL A 65 -5.41 -3.00 20.21
C VAL A 65 -4.27 -3.31 21.16
N GLU A 66 -4.44 -4.37 21.92
CA GLU A 66 -3.48 -4.90 22.88
C GLU A 66 -3.33 -6.39 22.62
N SER A 67 -2.13 -6.92 22.84
CA SER A 67 -1.90 -8.35 22.73
C SER A 67 -2.29 -9.11 23.99
N ASP A 68 -2.81 -10.33 23.85
CA ASP A 68 -3.35 -11.10 24.98
C ASP A 68 -2.26 -11.89 25.72
N VAL A 69 -1.56 -12.77 25.00
CA VAL A 69 -0.70 -13.80 25.61
C VAL A 69 0.76 -13.34 25.75
N ASP A 70 1.29 -12.70 24.72
CA ASP A 70 2.69 -12.30 24.58
C ASP A 70 2.76 -10.99 23.78
N GLU A 71 3.96 -10.50 23.48
CA GLU A 71 4.15 -9.26 22.74
C GLU A 71 3.81 -9.35 21.24
N GLU A 72 3.48 -10.53 20.71
CA GLU A 72 3.33 -10.71 19.27
C GLU A 72 1.96 -10.25 18.78
N LEU A 73 1.91 -9.53 17.66
CA LEU A 73 0.65 -9.18 16.99
C LEU A 73 0.75 -9.40 15.49
N LEU A 74 -0.30 -9.96 14.90
CA LEU A 74 -0.37 -10.17 13.46
C LEU A 74 -1.69 -9.66 12.90
N PHE A 75 -1.61 -8.76 11.91
CA PHE A 75 -2.76 -8.20 11.19
C PHE A 75 -2.74 -8.73 9.76
N ASN A 76 -3.85 -9.30 9.29
CA ASN A 76 -4.11 -9.58 7.89
C ASN A 76 -5.14 -8.58 7.38
N ILE A 77 -4.72 -7.71 6.46
CA ILE A 77 -5.47 -6.53 6.05
C ILE A 77 -5.79 -6.66 4.55
N PRO A 78 -6.98 -7.14 4.18
CA PRO A 78 -7.43 -7.12 2.80
C PRO A 78 -7.90 -5.71 2.40
N PHE A 79 -7.61 -5.33 1.17
CA PHE A 79 -8.14 -4.11 0.56
C PHE A 79 -9.35 -4.41 -0.31
N THR A 80 -10.19 -3.39 -0.54
CA THR A 80 -11.36 -3.49 -1.43
C THR A 80 -10.98 -3.50 -2.92
N ALA A 81 -9.78 -3.03 -3.26
CA ALA A 81 -9.19 -3.11 -4.59
C ALA A 81 -7.66 -3.09 -4.50
N HIS A 82 -6.99 -3.16 -5.64
CA HIS A 82 -5.55 -3.02 -5.71
C HIS A 82 -5.09 -1.62 -5.28
N VAL A 83 -4.10 -1.57 -4.39
CA VAL A 83 -3.51 -0.32 -3.89
C VAL A 83 -2.00 -0.30 -4.08
N LYS A 84 -1.46 0.90 -4.21
CA LYS A 84 -0.01 1.17 -4.18
C LYS A 84 0.34 1.78 -2.84
N LEU A 85 1.10 1.08 -2.03
CA LEU A 85 1.55 1.58 -0.73
C LEU A 85 2.93 2.22 -0.85
N THR A 86 3.09 3.34 -0.15
CA THR A 86 4.30 4.18 -0.19
C THR A 86 4.85 4.48 1.20
N GLY A 87 4.02 4.39 2.24
CA GLY A 87 4.45 4.53 3.63
C GLY A 87 3.46 3.90 4.61
N ILE A 88 3.94 3.71 5.82
CA ILE A 88 3.14 3.26 6.96
C ILE A 88 3.52 4.07 8.20
N LEU A 89 2.56 4.29 9.08
CA LEU A 89 2.72 5.05 10.31
C LEU A 89 2.05 4.32 11.46
N PHE A 90 2.64 4.40 12.63
CA PHE A 90 2.16 3.79 13.86
C PHE A 90 2.05 4.82 14.97
N VAL A 91 1.07 4.64 15.85
CA VAL A 91 1.01 5.38 17.12
C VAL A 91 0.83 4.38 18.25
N GLY A 92 1.78 4.38 19.17
CA GLY A 92 1.73 3.63 20.44
C GLY A 92 1.91 4.58 21.63
N ASP A 93 2.30 4.03 22.77
CA ASP A 93 2.77 4.82 23.92
C ASP A 93 4.30 4.95 23.92
N MET A 94 4.84 5.85 24.73
CA MET A 94 6.30 6.00 24.93
C MET A 94 6.83 5.04 26.01
N ASP A 95 6.19 3.88 26.18
CA ASP A 95 6.54 2.86 27.15
C ASP A 95 7.01 1.55 26.48
N GLY A 96 7.25 0.51 27.27
CA GLY A 96 7.71 -0.78 26.76
C GLY A 96 6.72 -1.49 25.81
N THR A 97 5.44 -1.07 25.78
CA THR A 97 4.39 -1.73 25.00
C THR A 97 4.40 -1.36 23.52
N HIS A 98 5.15 -0.33 23.13
CA HIS A 98 5.25 0.05 21.74
C HIS A 98 5.95 -1.05 20.92
N PRO A 99 5.51 -1.39 19.70
CA PRO A 99 6.25 -2.33 18.86
C PRO A 99 7.63 -1.78 18.48
N SER A 100 8.64 -2.64 18.47
CA SER A 100 10.03 -2.30 18.14
C SER A 100 10.44 -2.81 16.75
N ARG A 101 9.72 -3.78 16.20
CA ARG A 101 9.98 -4.37 14.89
C ARG A 101 8.70 -4.61 14.13
N LEU A 102 8.81 -4.54 12.81
CA LEU A 102 7.74 -4.89 11.88
C LEU A 102 8.28 -5.69 10.72
N LYS A 103 7.59 -6.79 10.43
CA LYS A 103 7.72 -7.57 9.20
C LYS A 103 6.45 -7.39 8.37
N ILE A 104 6.63 -7.09 7.10
CA ILE A 104 5.56 -6.82 6.15
C ILE A 104 5.59 -7.89 5.07
N PHE A 105 4.42 -8.45 4.78
CA PHE A 105 4.24 -9.44 3.73
C PHE A 105 3.13 -9.02 2.78
N LYS A 106 3.39 -9.15 1.49
CA LYS A 106 2.48 -8.77 0.43
C LYS A 106 1.70 -9.97 -0.09
N ASP A 107 0.40 -9.79 -0.31
CA ASP A 107 -0.51 -10.72 -1.00
C ASP A 107 -0.50 -12.14 -0.42
N ARG A 108 -0.35 -12.25 0.90
CA ARG A 108 -0.47 -13.50 1.64
C ARG A 108 -1.68 -13.43 2.56
N PRO A 109 -2.87 -13.82 2.08
CA PRO A 109 -4.05 -13.85 2.94
C PRO A 109 -3.89 -14.89 4.05
N SER A 110 -4.47 -14.62 5.21
CA SER A 110 -4.55 -15.56 6.33
C SER A 110 -3.19 -16.04 6.86
N MET A 111 -2.22 -15.14 6.99
CA MET A 111 -0.92 -15.47 7.56
C MET A 111 -1.06 -15.84 9.04
N SER A 112 -0.36 -16.90 9.45
CA SER A 112 -0.20 -17.32 10.85
C SER A 112 1.18 -16.95 11.41
N PHE A 113 1.37 -17.06 12.72
CA PHE A 113 2.68 -16.83 13.36
C PHE A 113 3.76 -17.77 12.82
N ALA A 114 3.44 -19.06 12.63
CA ALA A 114 4.38 -20.04 12.05
C ALA A 114 4.81 -19.65 10.61
N ASP A 115 3.89 -19.11 9.82
CA ASP A 115 4.22 -18.59 8.49
C ASP A 115 5.11 -17.35 8.59
N ALA A 116 4.80 -16.43 9.51
CA ALA A 116 5.51 -15.17 9.67
C ALA A 116 6.94 -15.33 10.22
N GLU A 117 7.21 -16.40 10.96
CA GLU A 117 8.56 -16.76 11.44
C GLU A 117 9.43 -17.34 10.33
N THR A 118 8.86 -18.18 9.46
CA THR A 118 9.61 -18.94 8.45
C THR A 118 9.71 -18.24 7.11
N ALA A 119 8.71 -17.41 6.77
CA ALA A 119 8.69 -16.67 5.53
C ALA A 119 9.70 -15.52 5.51
N ILE A 120 10.27 -15.29 4.32
CA ILE A 120 11.06 -14.08 4.07
C ILE A 120 10.08 -12.89 3.94
N PRO A 121 10.18 -11.84 4.77
CA PRO A 121 9.35 -10.66 4.64
C PRO A 121 9.70 -9.85 3.39
N ASP A 122 8.68 -9.24 2.78
CA ASP A 122 8.87 -8.32 1.66
C ASP A 122 9.62 -7.07 2.12
N GLN A 123 9.34 -6.61 3.33
CA GLN A 123 10.09 -5.54 3.98
C GLN A 123 10.08 -5.75 5.49
N GLU A 124 11.25 -5.54 6.11
CA GLU A 124 11.42 -5.56 7.56
C GLU A 124 12.06 -4.23 7.98
N MET A 125 11.63 -3.70 9.12
CA MET A 125 12.14 -2.44 9.66
C MET A 125 12.06 -2.41 11.18
N ALA A 126 12.98 -1.65 11.78
CA ALA A 126 12.91 -1.29 13.19
C ALA A 126 11.96 -0.09 13.35
N ILE A 127 11.08 -0.18 14.33
CA ILE A 127 10.13 0.85 14.71
C ILE A 127 10.67 1.58 15.95
N LYS A 128 10.54 2.90 15.94
CA LYS A 128 10.78 3.78 17.09
C LYS A 128 9.45 4.07 17.79
N GLN A 129 9.55 4.28 19.10
CA GLN A 129 8.42 4.73 19.91
C GLN A 129 7.91 6.08 19.41
N ASP A 130 6.60 6.16 19.18
CA ASP A 130 5.95 7.38 18.74
C ASP A 130 4.53 7.46 19.30
N SER A 131 4.30 8.49 20.12
CA SER A 131 2.99 8.74 20.74
C SER A 131 2.10 9.69 19.94
N VAL A 132 2.64 10.39 18.95
CA VAL A 132 1.92 11.43 18.19
C VAL A 132 1.78 11.09 16.71
N GLY A 133 2.53 10.09 16.23
CA GLY A 133 2.52 9.69 14.83
C GLY A 133 3.17 10.75 13.96
N GLU A 134 4.42 11.09 14.25
CA GLU A 134 5.29 11.95 13.45
C GLU A 134 6.28 11.15 12.59
N ILE A 135 6.53 9.88 12.95
CA ILE A 135 7.49 9.02 12.25
C ILE A 135 6.78 8.25 11.14
N ASP A 136 7.01 8.67 9.89
CA ASP A 136 6.63 7.92 8.69
C ASP A 136 7.69 6.89 8.32
N TYR A 137 7.25 5.66 8.08
CA TYR A 137 8.11 4.57 7.61
C TYR A 137 7.87 4.33 6.11
N PRO A 138 8.83 4.69 5.23
CA PRO A 138 8.67 4.54 3.80
C PRO A 138 8.69 3.07 3.38
N LEU A 139 7.75 2.70 2.50
CA LEU A 139 7.68 1.38 1.88
C LEU A 139 8.33 1.40 0.50
N LYS A 140 8.97 0.28 0.13
CA LYS A 140 9.56 0.10 -1.19
C LYS A 140 8.45 -0.04 -2.23
N VAL A 141 8.13 1.06 -2.90
CA VAL A 141 7.08 1.13 -3.93
C VAL A 141 7.23 0.05 -5.01
N SER A 142 8.45 -0.35 -5.35
CA SER A 142 8.70 -1.44 -6.31
C SER A 142 8.15 -2.80 -5.85
N LYS A 143 8.04 -3.04 -4.54
CA LYS A 143 7.42 -4.24 -3.97
C LYS A 143 5.91 -4.05 -3.79
N PHE A 144 5.51 -2.89 -3.29
CA PHE A 144 4.14 -2.59 -2.87
C PHE A 144 3.33 -1.75 -3.87
N SER A 145 3.62 -1.86 -5.17
CA SER A 145 2.93 -1.09 -6.23
C SER A 145 1.54 -1.58 -6.59
N ASN A 146 1.25 -2.86 -6.32
CA ASN A 146 -0.01 -3.52 -6.60
C ASN A 146 -0.24 -4.53 -5.48
N VAL A 147 -1.01 -4.14 -4.47
CA VAL A 147 -1.27 -4.93 -3.25
C VAL A 147 -2.77 -5.12 -3.11
N SER A 148 -3.19 -6.37 -2.93
CA SER A 148 -4.58 -6.74 -2.65
C SER A 148 -4.82 -7.07 -1.17
N CYS A 149 -3.78 -7.61 -0.52
CA CYS A 149 -3.77 -7.92 0.91
C CYS A 149 -2.37 -7.64 1.47
N ILE A 150 -2.29 -7.10 2.68
CA ILE A 150 -1.03 -6.90 3.38
C ILE A 150 -1.11 -7.56 4.76
N SER A 151 -0.07 -8.29 5.14
CA SER A 151 0.08 -8.79 6.51
C SER A 151 1.16 -8.01 7.24
N LEU A 152 0.82 -7.49 8.41
CA LEU A 152 1.73 -6.79 9.30
C LEU A 152 1.96 -7.66 10.54
N TYR A 153 3.20 -8.03 10.78
CA TYR A 153 3.58 -8.85 11.93
C TYR A 153 4.57 -8.08 12.79
N PHE A 154 4.23 -7.97 14.08
CA PHE A 154 5.01 -7.33 15.12
C PHE A 154 5.55 -8.42 16.04
N PRO A 155 6.81 -8.86 15.85
CA PRO A 155 7.40 -9.95 16.63
C PRO A 155 7.93 -9.51 18.01
N SER A 156 8.09 -8.20 18.25
CA SER A 156 8.72 -7.69 19.47
C SER A 156 8.32 -6.25 19.77
N ASN A 157 8.37 -5.89 21.05
CA ASN A 157 8.15 -4.53 21.55
C ASN A 157 9.41 -3.96 22.25
N PHE A 158 9.26 -2.90 23.05
CA PHE A 158 10.35 -2.25 23.78
C PHE A 158 10.58 -2.84 25.19
N GLY A 159 10.19 -4.10 25.42
CA GLY A 159 10.49 -4.86 26.63
C GLY A 159 9.34 -4.97 27.62
N ALA A 160 8.09 -4.81 27.18
CA ALA A 160 6.91 -5.15 27.97
C ALA A 160 6.37 -6.54 27.59
N ASP A 161 5.48 -7.09 28.41
CA ASP A 161 4.87 -8.41 28.14
C ASP A 161 3.80 -8.35 27.03
N GLN A 162 3.26 -7.15 26.75
CA GLN A 162 2.18 -6.94 25.78
C GLN A 162 2.51 -5.77 24.85
N THR A 163 2.03 -5.85 23.62
CA THR A 163 2.15 -4.81 22.60
C THR A 163 0.86 -4.04 22.48
N ARG A 164 0.94 -2.70 22.50
CA ARG A 164 -0.22 -1.82 22.37
C ARG A 164 -0.06 -0.83 21.21
N LEU A 165 -1.11 -0.73 20.40
CA LEU A 165 -1.20 0.21 19.28
C LEU A 165 -2.53 0.96 19.31
N TYR A 166 -2.49 2.27 19.03
CA TYR A 166 -3.66 3.14 18.96
C TYR A 166 -4.08 3.48 17.54
N TYR A 167 -3.11 3.48 16.61
CA TYR A 167 -3.35 3.88 15.24
C TYR A 167 -2.36 3.19 14.29
N ILE A 168 -2.88 2.73 13.16
CA ILE A 168 -2.09 2.29 12.01
C ILE A 168 -2.55 3.11 10.81
N GLY A 169 -1.63 3.88 10.23
CA GLY A 169 -1.87 4.71 9.07
C GLY A 169 -1.20 4.14 7.84
N LEU A 170 -1.97 3.86 6.80
CA LEU A 170 -1.44 3.45 5.50
C LEU A 170 -1.44 4.62 4.51
N ARG A 171 -0.29 4.85 3.87
CA ARG A 171 -0.06 5.93 2.91
C ARG A 171 0.16 5.36 1.52
N GLY A 172 -0.54 5.88 0.53
CA GLY A 172 -0.54 5.28 -0.81
C GLY A 172 -1.53 5.90 -1.79
N GLU A 173 -1.66 5.23 -2.93
CA GLU A 173 -2.56 5.59 -4.02
C GLU A 173 -3.50 4.40 -4.26
N TYR A 174 -4.81 4.68 -4.29
CA TYR A 174 -5.80 3.71 -4.71
C TYR A 174 -5.72 3.51 -6.23
N GLN A 175 -5.58 2.26 -6.69
CA GLN A 175 -5.65 1.96 -8.11
C GLN A 175 -7.08 1.53 -8.42
N CYS A 176 -7.81 2.40 -9.10
CA CYS A 176 -9.10 2.00 -9.65
C CYS A 176 -8.82 0.99 -10.76
N ASP A 177 -9.13 -0.28 -10.51
CA ASP A 177 -9.28 -1.25 -11.59
C ASP A 177 -10.40 -0.75 -12.48
N PHE A 178 -10.02 -0.09 -13.57
CA PHE A 178 -10.92 0.19 -14.67
C PHE A 178 -11.31 -1.18 -15.20
N ARG A 179 -12.43 -1.74 -14.71
CA ARG A 179 -13.07 -2.90 -15.34
C ARG A 179 -13.24 -2.50 -16.79
N GLN A 180 -12.38 -3.01 -17.67
CA GLN A 180 -12.62 -2.98 -19.09
C GLN A 180 -13.93 -3.73 -19.27
N ALA A 181 -15.04 -2.99 -19.31
CA ALA A 181 -16.25 -3.46 -19.93
C ALA A 181 -15.82 -3.74 -21.37
N VAL A 182 -15.48 -4.99 -21.66
CA VAL A 182 -15.24 -5.48 -23.02
C VAL A 182 -16.54 -5.20 -23.75
N THR A 183 -16.59 -4.03 -24.38
CA THR A 183 -17.66 -3.70 -25.30
C THR A 183 -17.38 -4.59 -26.48
N ILE A 184 -18.04 -5.74 -26.52
CA ILE A 184 -18.07 -6.58 -27.71
C ILE A 184 -18.80 -5.73 -28.75
N ALA A 185 -18.05 -4.91 -29.49
CA ALA A 185 -18.51 -4.27 -30.69
C ALA A 185 -18.63 -5.38 -31.74
N ASN A 186 -19.71 -6.15 -31.68
CA ASN A 186 -20.16 -6.93 -32.82
C ASN A 186 -20.56 -5.93 -33.90
N TYR A 187 -19.60 -5.51 -34.72
CA TYR A 187 -19.92 -4.87 -35.98
C TYR A 187 -20.47 -5.97 -36.87
N GLU A 188 -21.80 -6.02 -37.03
CA GLU A 188 -22.43 -6.83 -38.07
C GLU A 188 -21.93 -6.32 -39.43
N ALA A 189 -20.77 -6.79 -39.88
CA ALA A 189 -20.33 -6.64 -41.25
C ALA A 189 -21.20 -7.55 -42.11
N ARG A 190 -22.43 -7.11 -42.41
CA ARG A 190 -23.18 -7.64 -43.55
C ARG A 190 -22.50 -7.09 -44.80
N PRO A 191 -21.94 -7.93 -45.69
CA PRO A 191 -21.48 -7.47 -46.98
C PRO A 191 -22.70 -6.95 -47.76
N MET A 192 -22.80 -5.62 -47.95
CA MET A 192 -23.71 -5.05 -48.94
C MET A 192 -23.11 -5.36 -50.32
N ALA A 193 -23.62 -6.39 -50.98
CA ALA A 193 -23.16 -6.86 -52.29
C ALA A 193 -23.54 -5.92 -53.45
N ASP A 194 -23.96 -4.68 -53.19
CA ASP A 194 -24.57 -3.79 -54.17
C ASP A 194 -23.69 -2.62 -54.65
N ASP A 195 -22.43 -2.51 -54.19
CA ASP A 195 -21.56 -1.36 -54.55
C ASP A 195 -20.29 -1.72 -55.34
N HIS A 196 -20.28 -2.91 -55.96
CA HIS A 196 -19.28 -3.24 -56.97
C HIS A 196 -19.83 -3.02 -58.37
N LYS A 197 -19.81 -1.77 -58.86
CA LYS A 197 -19.80 -1.53 -60.32
C LYS A 197 -18.45 -1.97 -60.86
N ALA A 198 -18.38 -3.21 -61.33
CA ALA A 198 -17.25 -3.70 -62.10
C ALA A 198 -17.26 -3.04 -63.48
N GLU A 199 -16.63 -1.86 -63.60
CA GLU A 199 -16.18 -1.37 -64.91
C GLU A 199 -14.88 -2.10 -65.27
N HIS A 200 -15.03 -3.31 -65.80
CA HIS A 200 -13.91 -4.04 -66.38
C HIS A 200 -13.71 -3.60 -67.83
N ARG A 201 -12.72 -2.69 -68.02
CA ARG A 201 -11.62 -2.66 -69.02
C ARG A 201 -11.76 -3.60 -70.24
N GLU A 202 -11.42 -3.24 -71.48
CA GLU A 202 -10.12 -2.67 -71.93
C GLU A 202 -10.19 -2.32 -73.44
N GLN A 203 -9.60 -1.20 -73.86
CA GLN A 203 -9.28 -0.89 -75.26
C GLN A 203 -7.81 -1.27 -75.53
N VAL A 204 -7.51 -2.24 -76.40
CA VAL A 204 -6.34 -2.23 -77.32
C VAL A 204 -6.56 -3.19 -78.52
N PHE A 205 -6.56 -2.59 -79.72
CA PHE A 205 -6.18 -2.99 -81.10
C PHE A 205 -5.85 -4.44 -81.52
N LYS A 206 -6.32 -4.83 -82.74
CA LYS A 206 -5.47 -5.10 -83.93
C LYS A 206 -6.26 -5.32 -85.23
N ASP A 207 -5.65 -4.87 -86.33
CA ASP A 207 -6.07 -4.93 -87.75
C ASP A 207 -6.37 -6.33 -88.32
N VAL A 208 -7.03 -6.31 -89.50
CA VAL A 208 -7.11 -7.25 -90.66
C VAL A 208 -8.59 -7.19 -91.15
N CYS A 209 -8.94 -6.82 -92.37
CA CYS A 209 -8.31 -6.95 -93.68
C CYS A 209 -8.72 -5.79 -94.62
#